data_AF-A0A7C7QHA7-F1
#
_entry.id   AF-A0A7C7QHA7-F1
#
_cell.length_a   1.000
_cell.length_b   1.000
_cell.length_c   1.000
_cell.angle_alpha   90.00
_cell.angle_beta   90.00
_cell.angle_gamma   90.00
#
_symmetry.space_group_name_H-M   'P 1'
#
loop_
_entity.id
_entity.type
_entity.pdbx_description
1 polymer ?
#
loop_
_entity_poly.entity_id
_entity_poly.type
_entity_poly.pdbx_seq_one_letter_code
_entity_poly.pdbx_strand_id
1 'polypeptide(L)' 'MGIKTSIYIALKPQRFPEDPDERLIALTLYFGGNTFIVGSAGRNYMRMELFEKARINVVLQDYSHPEYRQLY' A
#
# COMPACT_ATOMS: atom_id res chain seq x y z
N MET A 1 -13.64 -20.72 -2.23
CA MET A 1 -13.23 -19.31 -2.03
C MET A 1 -13.71 -18.51 -3.25
N GLY A 2 -14.76 -17.70 -3.10
CA GLY A 2 -15.45 -17.03 -4.22
C GLY A 2 -14.90 -15.64 -4.55
N ILE A 3 -13.56 -15.50 -4.67
CA ILE A 3 -12.96 -14.23 -5.08
C ILE A 3 -13.19 -14.08 -6.58
N LYS A 4 -14.01 -13.09 -6.97
CA LYS A 4 -14.28 -12.77 -8.38
C LYS A 4 -13.24 -11.83 -8.99
N THR A 5 -12.49 -11.13 -8.16
CA THR A 5 -11.48 -10.14 -8.58
C THR A 5 -10.27 -10.83 -9.20
N SER A 6 -9.80 -10.32 -10.34
CA SER A 6 -8.60 -10.83 -11.01
C SER A 6 -7.36 -10.65 -10.12
N ILE A 7 -6.58 -11.72 -9.96
CA ILE A 7 -5.32 -11.70 -9.23
C ILE A 7 -4.19 -11.48 -10.24
N TYR A 8 -3.39 -10.45 -10.02
CA TYR A 8 -2.21 -10.14 -10.83
C TYR A 8 -0.97 -10.59 -10.07
N ILE A 9 -0.25 -11.56 -10.63
CA ILE A 9 1.05 -12.00 -10.12
C ILE A 9 2.12 -11.32 -10.99
N ALA A 10 3.09 -10.67 -10.34
CA ALA A 10 4.22 -10.03 -10.98
C ALA A 10 5.20 -11.07 -11.56
N LEU A 11 4.78 -11.80 -12.60
CA LEU A 11 5.63 -12.72 -13.38
C LEU A 11 5.93 -12.18 -14.78
N LYS A 12 5.38 -11.01 -15.15
CA LYS A 12 5.57 -10.38 -16.46
C LYS A 12 6.63 -9.26 -16.38
N PRO A 13 7.39 -9.02 -17.46
CA PRO A 13 8.38 -7.95 -17.52
C PRO A 13 7.69 -6.58 -17.65
N GLN A 14 6.98 -6.14 -16.61
CA GLN A 14 6.52 -4.77 -16.46
C GLN A 14 7.59 -4.06 -15.62
N ARG A 15 8.20 -3.00 -16.16
CA ARG A 15 9.25 -2.26 -15.47
C ARG A 15 8.59 -1.17 -14.62
N PHE A 16 8.60 -1.35 -13.31
CA PHE A 16 8.25 -0.32 -12.33
C PHE A 16 9.52 0.38 -11.82
N PRO A 17 9.42 1.60 -11.27
CA PRO A 17 10.54 2.28 -10.63
C PRO A 17 11.27 1.39 -9.61
N GLU A 18 12.58 1.61 -9.43
CA GLU A 18 13.35 0.90 -8.40
C GLU A 18 13.18 1.52 -7.02
N ASP A 19 12.96 2.83 -6.97
CA ASP A 19 12.61 3.52 -5.73
C ASP A 19 11.30 2.97 -5.15
N PRO A 20 11.27 2.64 -3.85
CA PRO A 20 10.12 1.97 -3.23
C PRO A 20 8.85 2.83 -3.26
N ASP A 21 8.93 4.13 -2.97
CA ASP A 21 7.75 4.99 -2.92
C ASP A 21 7.22 5.25 -4.32
N GLU A 22 8.09 5.52 -5.29
CA GLU A 22 7.72 5.68 -6.70
C GLU A 22 7.10 4.40 -7.27
N ARG A 23 7.60 3.24 -6.85
CA ARG A 23 7.03 1.94 -7.23
C ARG A 23 5.61 1.78 -6.68
N LEU A 24 5.38 2.10 -5.42
CA LEU A 24 4.04 2.02 -4.81
C LEU A 24 3.05 2.97 -5.49
N ILE A 25 3.48 4.19 -5.80
CA ILE A 25 2.70 5.17 -6.57
C ILE A 25 2.35 4.60 -7.95
N ALA A 26 3.35 4.10 -8.69
CA ALA A 26 3.16 3.57 -10.03
C ALA A 26 2.23 2.35 -10.05
N LEU A 27 2.36 1.45 -9.08
CA LEU A 27 1.46 0.30 -8.93
C LEU A 27 0.03 0.73 -8.64
N THR A 28 -0.16 1.68 -7.72
CA THR A 28 -1.48 2.21 -7.36
C THR A 28 -2.20 2.77 -8.59
N LEU A 29 -1.51 3.62 -9.36
CA LEU A 29 -2.06 4.23 -10.57
C LEU A 29 -2.28 3.22 -11.69
N TYR A 30 -1.38 2.26 -11.88
CA TYR A 30 -1.49 1.23 -12.92
C TYR A 30 -2.78 0.41 -12.81
N PHE A 31 -3.22 0.11 -11.59
CA PHE A 31 -4.48 -0.59 -11.34
C PHE A 31 -5.71 0.34 -11.23
N GLY A 32 -5.57 1.62 -11.59
CA GLY A 32 -6.64 2.61 -11.51
C GLY A 32 -7.01 3.01 -10.07
N GLY A 33 -6.16 2.69 -9.11
CA GLY A 33 -6.32 3.11 -7.72
C GLY A 33 -5.96 4.58 -7.53
N ASN A 34 -6.55 5.18 -6.50
CA ASN A 34 -6.23 6.54 -6.03
C ASN A 34 -5.93 6.59 -4.53
N THR A 35 -5.90 5.42 -3.88
CA THR A 35 -5.74 5.29 -2.43
C THR A 35 -4.73 4.19 -2.15
N PHE A 36 -3.75 4.50 -1.31
CA PHE A 36 -2.76 3.54 -0.81
C PHE A 36 -2.94 3.38 0.70
N ILE A 37 -3.03 2.14 1.17
CA ILE A 37 -3.26 1.84 2.59
C ILE A 37 -1.98 1.25 3.18
N VAL A 38 -1.51 1.83 4.28
CA VAL A 38 -0.28 1.39 4.96
C VAL A 38 -0.45 1.45 6.47
N GLY A 39 0.32 0.67 7.23
CA GLY A 39 0.33 0.76 8.69
C GLY A 39 0.80 2.13 9.17
N SER A 40 0.41 2.52 10.40
CA SER A 40 0.72 3.85 10.97
C SER A 40 2.22 4.18 10.99
N ALA A 41 3.09 3.18 11.15
CA ALA A 41 4.54 3.33 11.06
C ALA A 41 5.03 3.84 9.68
N GLY A 42 4.24 3.69 8.62
CA GLY A 42 4.53 4.17 7.26
C GLY A 42 4.86 5.67 7.20
N ARG A 43 4.25 6.48 8.09
CA ARG A 43 4.55 7.91 8.23
C ARG A 43 6.02 8.21 8.50
N ASN A 44 6.76 7.27 9.09
CA ASN A 44 8.11 7.50 9.56
C ASN A 44 9.17 7.30 8.48
N TYR A 45 8.83 6.66 7.36
CA TYR A 45 9.81 6.28 6.33
C TYR A 45 9.35 6.49 4.89
N MET A 46 8.07 6.76 4.64
CA MET A 46 7.56 7.05 3.30
C MET A 46 7.69 8.54 2.98
N ARG A 47 8.05 8.85 1.74
CA ARG A 47 8.03 10.22 1.20
C ARG A 47 6.61 10.64 0.84
N MET A 48 5.82 11.00 1.85
CA MET A 48 4.39 11.34 1.74
C MET A 48 4.11 12.43 0.69
N GLU A 49 5.05 13.34 0.49
CA GLU A 49 4.99 14.40 -0.51
C GLU A 49 4.92 13.86 -1.95
N LEU A 50 5.47 12.69 -2.22
CA LEU A 50 5.38 12.06 -3.54
C LEU A 50 3.99 11.50 -3.81
N PHE A 51 3.36 10.92 -2.79
CA PHE A 51 1.98 10.44 -2.87
C PHE A 51 1.00 11.60 -3.06
N GLU A 52 1.21 12.69 -2.32
CA GLU A 52 0.43 13.92 -2.47
C GLU A 52 0.53 14.51 -3.88
N LYS A 53 1.75 14.65 -4.41
CA LYS A 53 1.99 15.12 -5.80
C LYS A 53 1.33 14.22 -6.84
N ALA A 54 1.30 12.91 -6.59
CA ALA A 54 0.63 11.92 -7.44
C ALA A 54 -0.90 11.87 -7.26
N ARG A 55 -1.48 12.72 -6.40
CA ARG A 55 -2.91 12.72 -6.04
C ARG A 55 -3.38 11.37 -5.48
N ILE A 56 -2.51 10.69 -4.74
CA ILE A 56 -2.83 9.44 -4.04
C ILE A 56 -3.18 9.77 -2.60
N ASN A 57 -4.38 9.36 -2.18
CA ASN A 57 -4.80 9.40 -0.79
C ASN A 57 -4.08 8.30 0.01
N VAL A 58 -3.27 8.65 1.00
CA VAL A 58 -2.61 7.66 1.87
C VAL A 58 -3.45 7.48 3.13
N VAL A 59 -4.02 6.28 3.30
CA VAL A 59 -4.78 5.91 4.50
C VAL A 59 -3.87 5.13 5.43
N LEU A 60 -3.73 5.63 6.65
CA LEU A 60 -2.90 5.01 7.66
C LEU A 60 -3.76 4.16 8.58
N GLN A 61 -3.45 2.87 8.61
CA GLN A 61 -4.03 1.93 9.55
C GLN A 61 -3.33 2.11 10.89
N ASP A 62 -3.95 2.89 11.75
CA ASP A 62 -3.58 3.01 13.16
C ASP A 62 -4.31 1.95 13.98
N TYR A 63 -4.07 0.69 13.63
CA TYR A 63 -4.72 -0.44 14.27
C TYR A 63 -4.09 -0.67 15.66
N SER A 64 -4.89 -0.43 16.70
CA SER A 64 -4.56 -0.80 18.06
C SER A 64 -4.89 -2.27 18.26
N HIS A 65 -3.85 -3.12 18.37
CA HIS A 65 -4.06 -4.52 18.71
C HIS A 65 -4.69 -4.60 20.10
N PRO A 66 -5.80 -5.35 20.27
CA PRO A 66 -6.33 -5.57 21.60
C PRO A 66 -5.29 -6.33 22.43
N GLU A 67 -5.21 -6.02 23.73
CA GLU A 67 -4.46 -6.84 24.65
C GLU A 67 -5.13 -8.21 24.76
N TYR A 68 -4.52 -9.22 24.14
CA TYR A 68 -4.93 -10.59 24.33
C TYR A 68 -4.48 -11.03 25.72
N ARG A 69 -5.45 -11.23 26.62
CA ARG A 69 -5.15 -11.84 27.92
C ARG A 69 -4.59 -13.23 27.66
N GLN A 70 -3.35 -13.46 28.07
CA GLN A 70 -2.80 -14.81 28.10
C GLN A 70 -3.64 -15.64 29.06
N LEU A 71 -4.29 -16.69 28.52
CA LEU A 71 -4.99 -17.66 29.33
C LEU A 71 -3.96 -18.70 29.77
N TYR A 72 -3.57 -18.60 31.04
CA TYR A 72 -2.66 -19.47 31.82
C TYR A 72 -1.22 -19.62 31.33
#